data_AF-A0A1M3NVX3-F1
#
_entry.id   AF-A0A1M3NVX3-F1
#
_cell.length_a   1.000
_cell.length_b   1.000
_cell.length_c   1.000
_cell.angle_alpha   90.00
_cell.angle_beta   90.00
_cell.angle_gamma   90.00
#
_symmetry.space_group_name_H-M   'P 1'
#
loop_
_entity.id
_entity.type
_entity.pdbx_description
1 polymer ?
#
loop_
_entity_poly.entity_id
_entity_poly.type
_entity_poly.pdbx_seq_one_letter_code
_entity_poly.pdbx_strand_id
1 'polypeptide(L)'
;MNVIETCAAPSSETARIVETGAPENDIRAFRRCLGQYPTGVTVVTAAHDGQLGGVTANSFTSLSIEPPLVVWALQKSSQSFPIFSSAAYFSINILATDQIDVSQKFAKSSPDKFSGVGFSAGLGGAPILHGAAAVLECKRHAQHDAGDHVLLIGQVETFTRFEAEALAFQNGRYAATLEHPAMRSGKPLTEAASLHFHHFFVVLLSRAYHHMQKMMDHAREQKGLDFNESRLLSVVSAYPGRGLDGLLPATFLGRQSAEDALGALIDRGFVERDAAGTLSLTAMGGQILKALMQTTKSVEDEMLSRIPAHELDAARRMLTELVAGDGLGGKLS
;
A
#
# COMPACT_ATOMS: atom_id res chain seq x y z
N MET A 1 40.25 7.70 -28.78
CA MET A 1 39.95 8.90 -27.96
C MET A 1 38.56 8.68 -27.39
N ASN A 2 38.49 8.14 -26.17
CA ASN A 2 37.24 7.71 -25.55
C ASN A 2 36.44 8.92 -25.09
N VAL A 3 35.28 9.14 -25.70
CA VAL A 3 34.28 10.06 -25.17
C VAL A 3 33.51 9.27 -24.12
N ILE A 4 33.77 9.59 -22.85
CA ILE A 4 32.96 9.16 -21.72
C ILE A 4 31.62 9.89 -21.89
N GLU A 5 30.58 9.20 -22.36
CA GLU A 5 29.22 9.72 -22.39
C GLU A 5 28.77 9.91 -20.93
N THR A 6 28.74 11.16 -20.50
CA THR A 6 28.17 11.57 -19.22
C THR A 6 26.68 11.28 -19.22
N CYS A 7 26.23 10.49 -18.23
CA CYS A 7 24.82 10.38 -17.87
C CYS A 7 24.22 11.79 -17.82
N ALA A 8 23.14 12.02 -18.57
CA ALA A 8 22.37 13.25 -18.48
C ALA A 8 22.01 13.48 -17.00
N ALA A 9 22.44 14.61 -16.45
CA ALA A 9 22.10 14.99 -15.09
C ALA A 9 20.56 15.05 -14.96
N PRO A 10 19.97 14.54 -13.87
CA PRO A 10 18.55 14.71 -13.62
C PRO A 10 18.23 16.22 -13.64
N SER A 11 17.18 16.61 -14.36
CA SER A 11 16.65 17.97 -14.35
C SER A 11 16.34 18.35 -12.90
N SER A 12 17.22 19.14 -12.29
CA SER A 12 17.17 19.48 -10.88
C SER A 12 16.12 20.57 -10.63
N GLU A 13 14.85 20.20 -10.66
CA GLU A 13 13.92 20.73 -9.67
C GLU A 13 14.25 19.97 -8.38
N THR A 14 15.06 20.56 -7.52
CA THR A 14 15.37 20.00 -6.20
C THR A 14 14.06 19.66 -5.51
N ALA A 15 13.90 18.40 -5.09
CA ALA A 15 12.72 17.97 -4.35
C ALA A 15 12.50 18.92 -3.17
N ARG A 16 11.32 19.54 -3.11
CA ARG A 16 10.97 20.47 -2.03
C ARG A 16 10.95 19.71 -0.71
N ILE A 17 11.61 20.26 0.31
CA ILE A 17 11.48 19.76 1.68
C ILE A 17 10.05 20.06 2.16
N VAL A 18 9.29 19.00 2.44
CA VAL A 18 7.91 19.09 2.95
C VAL A 18 7.88 19.01 4.48
N GLU A 19 8.78 18.21 5.08
CA GLU A 19 8.80 17.94 6.51
C GLU A 19 10.23 17.63 6.99
N THR A 20 10.62 18.17 8.15
CA THR A 20 11.89 17.90 8.85
C THR A 20 11.62 17.83 10.34
N GLY A 21 12.21 16.87 11.04
CA GLY A 21 12.08 16.74 12.48
C GLY A 21 12.92 15.61 13.05
N ALA A 22 12.98 15.53 14.38
CA ALA A 22 13.56 14.40 15.10
C ALA A 22 12.44 13.43 15.54
N PRO A 23 12.62 12.10 15.45
CA PRO A 23 11.55 11.14 15.75
C PRO A 23 10.93 11.28 17.13
N GLU A 24 11.70 11.72 18.13
CA GLU A 24 11.25 11.96 19.51
C GLU A 24 10.25 13.12 19.64
N ASN A 25 10.23 14.04 18.67
CA ASN A 25 9.33 15.20 18.68
C ASN A 25 8.02 14.93 17.92
N ASP A 26 8.08 14.14 16.85
CA ASP A 26 6.90 13.71 16.09
C ASP A 26 7.11 12.33 15.45
N ILE A 27 6.62 11.29 16.14
CA ILE A 27 6.69 9.92 15.64
C ILE A 27 5.82 9.68 14.40
N ARG A 28 4.73 10.45 14.22
CA ARG A 28 3.86 10.34 13.03
C ARG A 28 4.59 10.89 11.81
N ALA A 29 5.32 12.00 11.95
CA ALA A 29 6.21 12.51 10.91
C ALA A 29 7.30 11.51 10.54
N PHE A 30 7.96 10.89 11.53
CA PHE A 30 8.97 9.87 11.26
C PHE A 30 8.38 8.68 10.48
N ARG A 31 7.19 8.20 10.85
CA ARG A 31 6.50 7.12 10.11
C ARG A 31 6.11 7.52 8.69
N ARG A 32 5.65 8.76 8.47
CA ARG A 32 5.39 9.29 7.12
C ARG A 32 6.66 9.27 6.27
N CYS A 33 7.79 9.66 6.86
CA CYS A 33 9.10 9.61 6.20
C CYS A 33 9.48 8.17 5.81
N LEU A 34 9.36 7.21 6.72
CA LEU A 34 9.60 5.79 6.41
C LEU A 34 8.68 5.25 5.31
N GLY A 35 7.44 5.74 5.26
CA GLY A 35 6.45 5.38 4.24
C GLY A 35 6.83 5.74 2.80
N GLN A 36 7.84 6.60 2.61
CA GLN A 36 8.36 6.94 1.28
C GLN A 36 9.02 5.74 0.58
N TYR A 37 9.53 4.78 1.36
CA TYR A 37 10.10 3.54 0.83
C TYR A 37 8.98 2.54 0.50
N PRO A 38 8.67 2.27 -0.78
CA PRO A 38 7.66 1.29 -1.15
C PRO A 38 8.13 -0.12 -0.81
N THR A 39 7.21 -0.96 -0.38
CA THR A 39 7.45 -2.35 0.02
C THR A 39 6.41 -3.27 -0.60
N GLY A 40 6.72 -4.56 -0.71
CA GLY A 40 5.69 -5.57 -0.85
C GLY A 40 4.99 -5.82 0.49
N VAL A 41 3.83 -6.48 0.45
CA VAL A 41 3.11 -6.90 1.65
C VAL A 41 3.28 -8.40 1.86
N THR A 42 3.62 -8.80 3.08
CA THR A 42 3.70 -10.22 3.46
C THR A 42 2.79 -10.52 4.63
N VAL A 43 2.34 -11.77 4.74
CA VAL A 43 1.89 -12.35 6.01
C VAL A 43 2.88 -13.42 6.41
N VAL A 44 3.54 -13.19 7.54
CA VAL A 44 4.44 -14.16 8.14
C VAL A 44 3.64 -15.04 9.08
N THR A 45 3.79 -16.35 8.96
CA THR A 45 3.03 -17.35 9.71
C THR A 45 3.97 -18.33 10.39
N ALA A 46 3.55 -18.86 11.53
CA ALA A 46 4.27 -19.91 12.25
C ALA A 46 3.28 -20.80 13.00
N ALA A 47 3.76 -21.98 13.40
CA ALA A 47 3.03 -22.86 14.30
C ALA A 47 3.93 -23.31 15.45
N HIS A 48 3.35 -23.41 16.65
CA HIS A 48 4.01 -23.96 17.82
C HIS A 48 2.96 -24.56 18.76
N ASP A 49 3.14 -25.81 19.20
CA ASP A 49 2.22 -26.52 20.10
C ASP A 49 0.75 -26.46 19.69
N GLY A 50 0.48 -26.61 18.38
CA GLY A 50 -0.86 -26.57 17.80
C GLY A 50 -1.49 -25.17 17.72
N GLN A 51 -0.79 -24.13 18.17
CA GLN A 51 -1.20 -22.72 18.03
C GLN A 51 -0.63 -22.13 16.74
N LEU A 52 -1.44 -21.33 16.05
CA LEU A 52 -1.06 -20.65 14.81
C LEU A 52 -0.79 -19.16 15.07
N GLY A 53 0.37 -18.70 14.63
CA GLY A 53 0.76 -17.29 14.63
C GLY A 53 0.69 -16.73 13.21
N GLY A 54 0.24 -15.48 13.08
CA GLY A 54 0.14 -14.81 11.79
C GLY A 54 0.21 -13.29 11.94
N VAL A 55 1.11 -12.66 11.19
CA VAL A 55 1.38 -11.22 11.27
C VAL A 55 1.59 -10.66 9.87
N THR A 56 0.80 -9.65 9.51
CA THR A 56 1.09 -8.83 8.33
C THR A 56 2.36 -8.03 8.59
N ALA A 57 3.34 -8.13 7.70
CA ALA A 57 4.61 -7.44 7.80
C ALA A 57 5.02 -6.88 6.43
N ASN A 58 5.51 -5.64 6.43
CA ASN A 58 6.19 -5.02 5.31
C ASN A 58 7.66 -4.67 5.63
N SER A 59 8.17 -5.21 6.75
CA SER A 59 9.59 -5.15 7.16
C SER A 59 10.44 -6.26 6.54
N PHE A 60 9.84 -7.13 5.73
CA PHE A 60 10.52 -8.22 5.03
C PHE A 60 11.56 -7.68 4.04
N THR A 61 12.73 -8.30 4.02
CA THR A 61 13.75 -8.10 2.98
C THR A 61 14.57 -9.36 2.74
N SER A 62 15.07 -9.52 1.51
CA SER A 62 16.10 -10.51 1.19
C SER A 62 17.43 -10.11 1.85
N LEU A 63 18.14 -11.07 2.45
CA LEU A 63 19.38 -10.81 3.18
C LEU A 63 20.62 -11.41 2.50
N SER A 64 20.55 -12.66 2.05
CA SER A 64 21.68 -13.37 1.44
C SER A 64 21.18 -14.40 0.42
N ILE A 65 21.98 -14.66 -0.61
CA ILE A 65 21.73 -15.72 -1.60
C ILE A 65 22.42 -17.02 -1.18
N GLU A 66 23.64 -16.96 -0.63
CA GLU A 66 24.38 -18.15 -0.18
C GLU A 66 25.00 -17.91 1.22
N PRO A 67 24.46 -18.53 2.29
CA PRO A 67 23.21 -19.31 2.31
C PRO A 67 21.97 -18.42 2.01
N PRO A 68 20.85 -19.00 1.57
CA PRO A 68 19.65 -18.24 1.21
C PRO A 68 18.95 -17.74 2.49
N LEU A 69 19.18 -16.48 2.85
CA LEU A 69 18.64 -15.86 4.05
C LEU A 69 17.67 -14.73 3.73
N VAL A 70 16.63 -14.63 4.54
CA VAL A 70 15.68 -13.52 4.57
C VAL A 70 15.54 -13.01 6.00
N VAL A 71 15.09 -11.76 6.16
CA VAL A 71 14.85 -11.16 7.48
C VAL A 71 13.57 -10.36 7.49
N TRP A 72 12.91 -10.32 8.65
CA TRP A 72 11.80 -9.43 8.94
C TRP A 72 11.81 -9.05 10.42
N ALA A 73 11.08 -7.98 10.77
CA ALA A 73 10.97 -7.49 12.13
C ALA A 73 9.59 -7.79 12.72
N LEU A 74 9.55 -8.41 13.90
CA LEU A 74 8.35 -8.69 14.68
C LEU A 74 8.31 -7.82 15.94
N GLN A 75 7.22 -7.10 16.15
CA GLN A 75 7.03 -6.29 17.34
C GLN A 75 6.90 -7.18 18.59
N LYS A 76 7.62 -6.83 19.66
CA LYS A 76 7.62 -7.59 20.93
C LYS A 76 6.25 -7.65 21.61
N SER A 77 5.40 -6.65 21.38
CA SER A 77 4.03 -6.58 21.92
C SER A 77 3.00 -7.40 21.12
N SER A 78 3.39 -8.02 20.00
CA SER A 78 2.47 -8.82 19.19
C SER A 78 1.96 -10.04 19.97
N GLN A 79 0.65 -10.34 19.88
CA GLN A 79 0.08 -11.56 20.45
C GLN A 79 0.66 -12.84 19.82
N SER A 80 1.22 -12.75 18.61
CA SER A 80 1.91 -13.88 17.97
C SER A 80 3.38 -14.02 18.39
N PHE A 81 3.93 -13.06 19.16
CA PHE A 81 5.34 -13.09 19.58
C PHE A 81 5.74 -14.39 20.30
N PRO A 82 4.97 -14.93 21.26
CA PRO A 82 5.32 -16.19 21.91
C PRO A 82 5.42 -17.38 20.94
N ILE A 83 4.55 -17.42 19.92
CA ILE A 83 4.55 -18.48 18.90
C ILE A 83 5.82 -18.38 18.05
N PHE A 84 6.14 -17.19 17.53
CA PHE A 84 7.34 -16.98 16.71
C PHE A 84 8.65 -17.17 17.49
N SER A 85 8.67 -16.79 18.77
CA SER A 85 9.85 -16.94 19.62
C SER A 85 10.21 -18.42 19.86
N SER A 86 9.21 -19.31 19.87
CA SER A 86 9.42 -20.74 20.11
C SER A 86 9.45 -21.58 18.83
N ALA A 87 8.80 -21.13 17.76
CA ALA A 87 8.76 -21.86 16.50
C ALA A 87 10.15 -22.03 15.87
N ALA A 88 10.41 -23.24 15.36
CA ALA A 88 11.60 -23.55 14.60
C ALA A 88 11.48 -23.15 13.12
N TYR A 89 10.25 -23.08 12.61
CA TYR A 89 9.93 -22.76 11.22
C TYR A 89 8.88 -21.66 11.14
N PHE A 90 8.95 -20.87 10.08
CA PHE A 90 7.93 -19.88 9.71
C PHE A 90 7.84 -19.76 8.19
N SER A 91 6.69 -19.32 7.68
CA SER A 91 6.49 -19.08 6.25
C SER A 91 6.28 -17.60 5.97
N ILE A 92 6.97 -17.07 4.96
CA ILE A 92 6.73 -15.73 4.41
C ILE A 92 5.77 -15.89 3.24
N ASN A 93 4.53 -15.41 3.38
CA ASN A 93 3.54 -15.40 2.31
C ASN A 93 3.52 -14.00 1.69
N ILE A 94 4.09 -13.84 0.50
CA ILE A 94 4.07 -12.58 -0.25
C ILE A 94 2.69 -12.45 -0.90
N LEU A 95 1.92 -11.45 -0.49
CA LEU A 95 0.52 -11.32 -0.88
C LEU A 95 0.35 -10.84 -2.31
N ALA A 96 -0.69 -11.35 -2.99
CA ALA A 96 -1.13 -10.86 -4.29
C ALA A 96 -2.03 -9.61 -4.17
N THR A 97 -2.18 -8.87 -5.28
CA THR A 97 -2.91 -7.58 -5.34
C THR A 97 -4.38 -7.67 -4.87
N ASP A 98 -5.01 -8.83 -4.97
CA ASP A 98 -6.38 -9.11 -4.55
C ASP A 98 -6.52 -9.47 -3.06
N GLN A 99 -5.43 -9.60 -2.31
CA GLN A 99 -5.41 -10.06 -0.91
C GLN A 99 -5.33 -8.94 0.14
N ILE A 100 -5.92 -7.77 -0.15
CA ILE A 100 -5.97 -6.64 0.79
C ILE A 100 -6.70 -7.03 2.09
N ASP A 101 -7.78 -7.80 1.98
CA ASP A 101 -8.57 -8.28 3.11
C ASP A 101 -7.76 -9.21 4.04
N VAL A 102 -6.97 -10.13 3.45
CA VAL A 102 -6.03 -10.99 4.18
C VAL A 102 -5.00 -10.13 4.91
N SER A 103 -4.38 -9.15 4.22
CA SER A 103 -3.44 -8.21 4.83
C SER A 103 -4.05 -7.48 6.04
N GLN A 104 -5.26 -6.95 5.89
CA GLN A 104 -5.96 -6.24 6.97
C GLN A 104 -6.31 -7.17 8.15
N LYS A 105 -6.71 -8.41 7.85
CA LYS A 105 -7.06 -9.41 8.87
C LYS A 105 -5.86 -9.78 9.73
N PHE A 106 -4.71 -10.06 9.11
CA PHE A 106 -3.49 -10.44 9.83
C PHE A 106 -2.78 -9.27 10.51
N ALA A 107 -3.08 -8.02 10.13
CA ALA A 107 -2.61 -6.80 10.80
C ALA A 107 -3.38 -6.48 12.09
N LYS A 108 -4.61 -7.00 12.26
CA LYS A 108 -5.41 -6.81 13.48
C LYS A 108 -4.94 -7.75 14.59
N SER A 109 -5.00 -7.30 15.84
CA SER A 109 -4.91 -8.20 16.99
C SER A 109 -6.23 -8.95 17.17
N SER A 110 -6.24 -10.25 16.94
CA SER A 110 -7.43 -11.11 17.02
C SER A 110 -7.00 -12.56 17.31
N PRO A 111 -7.75 -13.31 18.12
CA PRO A 111 -7.51 -14.74 18.30
C PRO A 111 -7.94 -15.57 17.06
N ASP A 112 -8.79 -15.02 16.19
CA ASP A 112 -9.40 -15.75 15.07
C ASP A 112 -8.94 -15.25 13.69
N LYS A 113 -7.62 -15.12 13.51
CA LYS A 113 -7.04 -14.60 12.24
C LYS A 113 -7.20 -15.57 11.06
N PHE A 114 -7.24 -16.86 11.35
CA PHE A 114 -7.22 -17.91 10.32
C PHE A 114 -8.62 -18.36 9.86
N SER A 115 -9.69 -18.03 10.59
CA SER A 115 -11.05 -18.34 10.17
C SER A 115 -11.37 -17.74 8.80
N GLY A 116 -11.94 -18.53 7.89
CA GLY A 116 -12.28 -18.08 6.53
C GLY A 116 -11.10 -17.73 5.62
N VAL A 117 -9.85 -18.00 6.04
CA VAL A 117 -8.66 -17.87 5.19
C VAL A 117 -8.25 -19.27 4.73
N GLY A 118 -8.11 -19.47 3.41
CA GLY A 118 -7.61 -20.74 2.87
C GLY A 118 -6.10 -20.87 3.13
N PHE A 119 -5.68 -21.97 3.77
CA PHE A 119 -4.27 -22.27 3.97
C PHE A 119 -4.01 -23.78 4.02
N SER A 120 -2.76 -24.15 3.78
CA SER A 120 -2.22 -25.51 3.96
C SER A 120 -1.09 -25.50 5.00
N ALA A 121 -0.78 -26.65 5.60
CA ALA A 121 0.38 -26.75 6.48
C ALA A 121 1.68 -26.86 5.66
N GLY A 122 2.64 -25.97 5.94
CA GLY A 122 4.02 -26.05 5.43
C GLY A 122 5.00 -26.69 6.43
N LEU A 123 6.28 -26.43 6.25
CA LEU A 123 7.36 -26.91 7.12
C LEU A 123 7.12 -26.48 8.58
N GLY A 124 7.31 -27.43 9.50
CA GLY A 124 7.04 -27.23 10.93
C GLY A 124 5.58 -26.89 11.27
N GLY A 125 4.64 -27.09 10.35
CA GLY A 125 3.24 -26.74 10.50
C GLY A 125 2.94 -25.25 10.24
N ALA A 126 3.92 -24.45 9.82
CA ALA A 126 3.71 -23.04 9.51
C ALA A 126 2.72 -22.87 8.34
N PRO A 127 1.61 -22.13 8.51
CA PRO A 127 0.58 -22.00 7.47
C PRO A 127 1.08 -21.36 6.16
N ILE A 128 0.77 -21.98 5.03
CA ILE A 128 0.94 -21.42 3.69
C ILE A 128 -0.42 -20.91 3.20
N LEU A 129 -0.54 -19.60 2.98
CA LEU A 129 -1.80 -18.97 2.57
C LEU A 129 -2.05 -19.19 1.07
N HIS A 130 -3.28 -19.59 0.73
CA HIS A 130 -3.69 -19.73 -0.67
C HIS A 130 -3.80 -18.35 -1.32
N GLY A 131 -3.51 -18.28 -2.63
CA GLY A 131 -3.56 -17.03 -3.41
C GLY A 131 -2.36 -16.10 -3.26
N ALA A 132 -1.37 -16.44 -2.41
CA ALA A 132 -0.13 -15.69 -2.30
C ALA A 132 0.61 -15.65 -3.65
N ALA A 133 1.27 -14.52 -3.98
CA ALA A 133 2.09 -14.38 -5.17
C ALA A 133 3.39 -15.20 -5.07
N ALA A 134 3.91 -15.38 -3.85
CA ALA A 134 5.02 -16.28 -3.57
C ALA A 134 5.01 -16.70 -2.10
N VAL A 135 5.66 -17.83 -1.81
CA VAL A 135 5.79 -18.39 -0.47
C VAL A 135 7.23 -18.81 -0.25
N LEU A 136 7.83 -18.41 0.88
CA LEU A 136 9.13 -18.88 1.34
C LEU A 136 8.94 -19.62 2.65
N GLU A 137 9.35 -20.88 2.73
CA GLU A 137 9.32 -21.65 3.98
C GLU A 137 10.72 -21.62 4.59
N CYS A 138 10.81 -21.12 5.81
CA CYS A 138 12.07 -20.76 6.45
C CYS A 138 12.27 -21.56 7.73
N LYS A 139 13.47 -22.09 7.91
CA LYS A 139 13.96 -22.49 9.22
C LYS A 139 14.56 -21.27 9.93
N ARG A 140 14.22 -21.04 11.20
CA ARG A 140 14.76 -19.93 11.98
C ARG A 140 16.28 -20.09 12.11
N HIS A 141 17.01 -19.16 11.51
CA HIS A 141 18.47 -19.12 11.50
C HIS A 141 19.00 -18.35 12.71
N ALA A 142 18.44 -17.16 12.97
CA ALA A 142 18.84 -16.33 14.10
C ALA A 142 17.71 -15.40 14.55
N GLN A 143 17.84 -14.89 15.77
CA GLN A 143 16.93 -13.93 16.37
C GLN A 143 17.75 -12.84 17.08
N HIS A 144 17.48 -11.58 16.78
CA HIS A 144 18.22 -10.45 17.37
C HIS A 144 17.27 -9.41 17.97
N ASP A 145 17.62 -8.91 19.15
CA ASP A 145 16.92 -7.79 19.78
C ASP A 145 17.19 -6.49 19.00
N ALA A 146 16.14 -5.73 18.68
CA ALA A 146 16.24 -4.50 17.89
C ALA A 146 15.19 -3.48 18.34
N GLY A 147 15.39 -2.91 19.54
CA GLY A 147 14.50 -1.88 20.08
C GLY A 147 13.16 -2.47 20.55
N ASP A 148 12.04 -1.97 20.03
CA ASP A 148 10.70 -2.51 20.30
C ASP A 148 10.34 -3.73 19.44
N HIS A 149 11.24 -4.11 18.52
CA HIS A 149 11.12 -5.26 17.64
C HIS A 149 12.20 -6.30 17.93
N VAL A 150 12.00 -7.47 17.33
CA VAL A 150 12.98 -8.53 17.19
C VAL A 150 13.14 -8.83 15.71
N LEU A 151 14.39 -8.91 15.25
CA LEU A 151 14.71 -9.36 13.90
C LEU A 151 14.74 -10.88 13.87
N LEU A 152 13.91 -11.47 13.01
CA LEU A 152 13.88 -12.91 12.75
C LEU A 152 14.54 -13.17 11.41
N ILE A 153 15.68 -13.86 11.44
CA ILE A 153 16.41 -14.28 10.24
C ILE A 153 16.02 -15.73 9.95
N GLY A 154 15.53 -15.96 8.74
CA GLY A 154 15.14 -17.28 8.25
C GLY A 154 16.08 -17.75 7.14
N GLN A 155 16.53 -19.00 7.23
CA GLN A 155 17.13 -19.69 6.11
C GLN A 155 16.02 -20.35 5.30
N VAL A 156 15.91 -19.98 4.02
CA VAL A 156 14.89 -20.53 3.12
C VAL A 156 15.25 -21.97 2.79
N GLU A 157 14.36 -22.91 3.10
CA GLU A 157 14.53 -24.33 2.76
C GLU A 157 13.78 -24.69 1.47
N THR A 158 12.61 -24.10 1.27
CA THR A 158 11.80 -24.26 0.05
C THR A 158 11.13 -22.93 -0.32
N PHE A 159 10.86 -22.73 -1.61
CA PHE A 159 10.12 -21.57 -2.09
C PHE A 159 9.18 -21.96 -3.23
N THR A 160 8.08 -21.22 -3.35
CA THR A 160 7.11 -21.33 -4.45
C THR A 160 6.80 -19.95 -4.98
N ARG A 161 6.68 -19.82 -6.30
CA ARG A 161 6.25 -18.59 -6.97
C ARG A 161 5.03 -18.88 -7.85
N PHE A 162 4.06 -17.99 -7.82
CA PHE A 162 2.84 -18.07 -8.61
C PHE A 162 2.81 -16.95 -9.67
N GLU A 163 1.96 -17.14 -10.68
CA GLU A 163 1.67 -16.12 -11.69
C GLU A 163 0.61 -15.15 -11.14
N ALA A 164 1.06 -14.25 -10.25
CA ALA A 164 0.23 -13.21 -9.66
C ALA A 164 1.05 -11.93 -9.45
N GLU A 165 0.38 -10.78 -9.52
CA GLU A 165 0.99 -9.49 -9.21
C GLU A 165 1.07 -9.31 -7.68
N ALA A 166 2.21 -8.85 -7.18
CA ALA A 166 2.40 -8.66 -5.74
C ALA A 166 1.73 -7.37 -5.25
N LEU A 167 1.10 -7.44 -4.07
CA LEU A 167 0.55 -6.27 -3.39
C LEU A 167 1.66 -5.36 -2.90
N ALA A 168 1.59 -4.08 -3.27
CA ALA A 168 2.53 -3.06 -2.80
C ALA A 168 1.93 -2.23 -1.66
N PHE A 169 2.80 -1.63 -0.86
CA PHE A 169 2.45 -0.72 0.21
C PHE A 169 3.41 0.47 0.25
N GLN A 170 2.86 1.67 0.19
CA GLN A 170 3.63 2.92 0.22
C GLN A 170 2.80 4.05 0.83
N ASN A 171 3.44 4.91 1.63
CA ASN A 171 2.81 6.07 2.27
C ASN A 171 1.55 5.71 3.09
N GLY A 172 1.53 4.51 3.67
CA GLY A 172 0.40 4.02 4.46
C GLY A 172 -0.76 3.45 3.66
N ARG A 173 -0.58 3.19 2.37
CA ARG A 173 -1.64 2.82 1.41
C ARG A 173 -1.27 1.58 0.64
N TYR A 174 -2.26 0.76 0.33
CA TYR A 174 -2.11 -0.32 -0.64
C TYR A 174 -1.98 0.25 -2.05
N ALA A 175 -1.14 -0.38 -2.87
CA ALA A 175 -0.88 -0.01 -4.25
C ALA A 175 -0.66 -1.26 -5.11
N ALA A 176 -0.80 -1.09 -6.42
CA ALA A 176 -0.36 -2.05 -7.42
C ALA A 176 0.94 -1.55 -8.06
N THR A 177 1.80 -2.48 -8.48
CA THR A 177 2.99 -2.13 -9.27
C THR A 177 2.58 -1.86 -10.70
N LEU A 178 3.07 -0.77 -11.28
CA LEU A 178 2.95 -0.50 -12.70
C LEU A 178 4.34 -0.56 -13.32
N GLU A 179 4.44 -1.08 -14.55
CA GLU A 179 5.70 -1.02 -15.29
C GLU A 179 6.16 0.43 -15.43
N HIS A 180 7.43 0.68 -15.14
CA HIS A 180 7.95 2.04 -15.19
C HIS A 180 7.93 2.54 -16.64
N PRO A 181 7.27 3.68 -16.93
CA PRO A 181 7.01 4.12 -18.30
C PRO A 181 8.27 4.49 -19.09
N ALA A 182 9.41 4.65 -18.41
CA ALA A 182 10.72 4.92 -19.01
C ALA A 182 11.57 3.67 -19.28
N MET A 183 11.06 2.45 -19.07
CA MET A 183 11.70 1.20 -19.50
C MET A 183 11.74 1.14 -21.04
N ARG A 184 12.63 1.93 -21.63
CA ARG A 184 12.98 1.92 -23.05
C ARG A 184 13.86 0.70 -23.30
N SER A 185 13.47 -0.19 -24.21
CA SER A 185 14.47 -1.06 -24.85
C SER A 185 15.45 -0.14 -25.58
N GLY A 186 16.72 -0.15 -25.17
CA GLY A 186 17.79 0.68 -25.74
C GLY A 186 18.08 0.33 -27.20
N LYS A 187 17.30 0.91 -28.11
CA LYS A 187 17.56 1.28 -29.52
C LYS A 187 16.20 1.61 -30.13
N PRO A 188 16.03 2.74 -30.86
CA PRO A 188 14.83 2.93 -31.64
C PRO A 188 14.85 1.89 -32.77
N LEU A 189 14.02 0.86 -32.67
CA LEU A 189 13.48 0.24 -33.88
C LEU A 189 12.72 1.40 -34.55
N THR A 190 13.27 1.91 -35.66
CA THR A 190 12.73 2.90 -36.63
C THR A 190 11.48 3.66 -36.19
N GLU A 191 11.47 5.01 -36.27
CA GLU A 191 10.39 5.94 -35.85
C GLU A 191 8.94 5.41 -35.91
N ALA A 192 8.58 4.60 -36.90
CA ALA A 192 7.28 3.92 -37.01
C ALA A 192 6.91 2.95 -35.85
N ALA A 193 7.88 2.33 -35.15
CA ALA A 193 7.62 1.30 -34.13
C ALA A 193 7.57 1.85 -32.69
N SER A 194 8.27 2.96 -32.41
CA SER A 194 8.23 3.65 -31.11
C SER A 194 6.86 4.29 -30.83
N LEU A 195 6.08 4.59 -31.88
CA LEU A 195 4.79 5.26 -31.76
C LEU A 195 3.62 4.36 -31.31
N HIS A 196 3.71 3.03 -31.34
CA HIS A 196 2.54 2.19 -31.06
C HIS A 196 2.25 1.96 -29.57
N PHE A 197 3.27 1.83 -28.71
CA PHE A 197 3.04 1.51 -27.30
C PHE A 197 2.55 2.69 -26.44
N HIS A 198 2.90 3.92 -26.82
CA HIS A 198 2.55 5.12 -26.05
C HIS A 198 1.13 5.65 -26.30
N HIS A 199 0.44 5.13 -27.32
CA HIS A 199 -0.96 5.45 -27.63
C HIS A 199 -1.94 4.38 -27.16
N PHE A 200 -1.46 3.28 -26.56
CA PHE A 200 -2.37 2.33 -25.93
C PHE A 200 -3.18 3.07 -24.87
N PHE A 201 -4.49 2.87 -24.95
CA PHE A 201 -5.45 3.56 -24.11
C PHE A 201 -5.10 3.43 -22.62
N VAL A 202 -4.66 2.24 -22.17
CA VAL A 202 -4.26 1.98 -20.78
C VAL A 202 -3.03 2.79 -20.32
N VAL A 203 -2.06 3.01 -21.21
CA VAL A 203 -0.83 3.77 -20.90
C VAL A 203 -1.15 5.26 -20.81
N LEU A 204 -1.99 5.77 -21.73
CA LEU A 204 -2.47 7.15 -21.68
C LEU A 204 -3.34 7.39 -20.43
N LEU A 205 -4.23 6.46 -20.10
CA LEU A 205 -5.08 6.53 -18.91
C LEU A 205 -4.23 6.58 -17.62
N SER A 206 -3.24 5.70 -17.50
CA SER A 206 -2.32 5.69 -16.36
C SER A 206 -1.55 7.00 -16.24
N ARG A 207 -1.00 7.53 -17.34
CA ARG A 207 -0.25 8.80 -17.33
C ARG A 207 -1.14 10.00 -16.98
N ALA A 208 -2.33 10.07 -17.56
CA ALA A 208 -3.30 11.11 -17.28
C ALA A 208 -3.70 11.08 -15.79
N TYR A 209 -4.00 9.89 -15.26
CA TYR A 209 -4.29 9.69 -13.84
C TYR A 209 -3.16 10.20 -12.94
N HIS A 210 -1.91 9.81 -13.19
CA HIS A 210 -0.76 10.27 -12.39
C HIS A 210 -0.56 11.79 -12.46
N HIS A 211 -0.73 12.39 -13.63
CA HIS A 211 -0.60 13.84 -13.81
C HIS A 211 -1.68 14.61 -13.04
N MET A 212 -2.95 14.17 -13.15
CA MET A 212 -4.07 14.74 -12.41
C MET A 212 -3.86 14.58 -10.90
N GLN A 213 -3.44 13.39 -10.45
CA GLN A 213 -3.21 13.10 -9.03
C GLN A 213 -2.15 14.04 -8.42
N LYS A 214 -1.01 14.25 -9.10
CA LYS A 214 0.07 15.14 -8.63
C LYS A 214 -0.43 16.56 -8.35
N MET A 215 -1.27 17.08 -9.23
CA MET A 215 -1.83 18.43 -9.11
C MET A 215 -2.93 18.51 -8.05
N MET A 216 -3.76 17.47 -7.91
CA MET A 216 -4.74 17.37 -6.84
C MET A 216 -4.08 17.27 -5.45
N ASP A 217 -2.95 16.56 -5.34
CA ASP A 217 -2.20 16.45 -4.08
C ASP A 217 -1.64 17.80 -3.63
N HIS A 218 -1.16 18.63 -4.57
CA HIS A 218 -0.75 20.02 -4.25
C HIS A 218 -1.89 20.86 -3.66
N ALA A 219 -3.11 20.72 -4.19
CA ALA A 219 -4.29 21.41 -3.68
C ALA A 219 -4.74 20.91 -2.29
N ARG A 220 -4.48 19.63 -1.96
CA ARG A 220 -4.75 19.05 -0.63
C ARG A 220 -3.78 19.59 0.41
N GLU A 221 -2.49 19.64 0.09
CA GLU A 221 -1.44 20.14 0.99
C GLU A 221 -1.67 21.61 1.40
N GLN A 222 -2.24 22.44 0.52
CA GLN A 222 -2.60 23.83 0.83
C GLN A 222 -3.66 23.97 1.93
N LYS A 223 -4.43 22.91 2.21
CA LYS A 223 -5.39 22.85 3.32
C LYS A 223 -4.78 22.29 4.61
N GLY A 224 -3.48 22.00 4.60
CA GLY A 224 -2.77 21.42 5.72
C GLY A 224 -3.30 20.04 6.09
N LEU A 225 -3.87 19.30 5.15
CA LEU A 225 -4.27 17.91 5.32
C LEU A 225 -3.36 17.04 4.45
N ASP A 226 -2.87 15.94 5.00
CA ASP A 226 -2.23 14.92 4.19
C ASP A 226 -3.28 14.06 3.45
N PHE A 227 -2.82 13.21 2.54
CA PHE A 227 -3.71 12.35 1.78
C PHE A 227 -4.51 11.39 2.68
N ASN A 228 -3.88 10.79 3.69
CA ASN A 228 -4.50 9.77 4.53
C ASN A 228 -5.60 10.40 5.40
N GLU A 229 -5.34 11.58 5.97
CA GLU A 229 -6.32 12.39 6.67
C GLU A 229 -7.51 12.74 5.77
N SER A 230 -7.23 13.24 4.55
CA SER A 230 -8.29 13.62 3.60
C SER A 230 -9.17 12.43 3.17
N ARG A 231 -8.54 11.26 2.99
CA ARG A 231 -9.22 10.01 2.64
C ARG A 231 -10.10 9.53 3.78
N LEU A 232 -9.57 9.49 5.00
CA LEU A 232 -10.31 9.07 6.17
C LEU A 232 -11.48 10.00 6.45
N LEU A 233 -11.29 11.31 6.35
CA LEU A 233 -12.34 12.32 6.50
C LEU A 233 -13.49 12.11 5.50
N SER A 234 -13.15 11.83 4.24
CA SER A 234 -14.14 11.56 3.18
C SER A 234 -14.93 10.27 3.46
N VAL A 235 -14.26 9.22 3.94
CA VAL A 235 -14.87 7.93 4.24
C VAL A 235 -15.78 8.01 5.48
N VAL A 236 -15.37 8.72 6.53
CA VAL A 236 -16.22 8.98 7.72
C VAL A 236 -17.51 9.71 7.32
N SER A 237 -17.42 10.69 6.41
CA SER A 237 -18.60 11.38 5.89
C SER A 237 -19.52 10.49 5.07
N ALA A 238 -18.97 9.59 4.26
CA ALA A 238 -19.74 8.74 3.36
C ALA A 238 -20.42 7.58 4.10
N TYR A 239 -19.83 7.12 5.19
CA TYR A 239 -20.31 5.97 5.97
C TYR A 239 -20.40 6.33 7.46
N PRO A 240 -21.32 7.23 7.85
CA PRO A 240 -21.48 7.63 9.24
C PRO A 240 -21.90 6.44 10.11
N GLY A 241 -21.61 6.51 11.41
CA GLY A 241 -22.06 5.48 12.35
C GLY A 241 -21.18 4.23 12.40
N ARG A 242 -19.94 4.31 11.88
CA ARG A 242 -18.98 3.20 11.92
C ARG A 242 -17.72 3.56 12.70
N GLY A 243 -17.16 2.59 13.41
CA GLY A 243 -15.81 2.69 13.96
C GLY A 243 -14.74 2.48 12.89
N LEU A 244 -13.48 2.78 13.21
CA LEU A 244 -12.35 2.71 12.27
C LEU A 244 -12.25 1.35 11.54
N ASP A 245 -12.44 0.25 12.26
CA ASP A 245 -12.41 -1.10 11.71
C ASP A 245 -13.42 -1.31 10.57
N GLY A 246 -14.62 -0.74 10.70
CA GLY A 246 -15.66 -0.83 9.67
C GLY A 246 -15.42 0.09 8.47
N LEU A 247 -14.50 1.05 8.58
CA LEU A 247 -14.17 2.01 7.54
C LEU A 247 -12.91 1.64 6.76
N LEU A 248 -11.95 0.93 7.38
CA LEU A 248 -10.69 0.53 6.75
C LEU A 248 -10.82 -0.07 5.34
N PRO A 249 -11.80 -0.97 5.06
CA PRO A 249 -11.97 -1.50 3.71
C PRO A 249 -12.25 -0.42 2.65
N ALA A 250 -12.94 0.66 3.03
CA ALA A 250 -13.26 1.77 2.14
C ALA A 250 -12.12 2.80 2.04
N THR A 251 -11.18 2.84 2.99
CA THR A 251 -10.08 3.81 2.98
C THR A 251 -8.91 3.38 2.09
N PHE A 252 -8.70 2.06 1.93
CA PHE A 252 -7.48 1.46 1.36
C PHE A 252 -6.19 1.82 2.12
N LEU A 253 -6.32 2.29 3.35
CA LEU A 253 -5.20 2.59 4.23
C LEU A 253 -4.80 1.34 5.03
N GLY A 254 -3.52 1.25 5.37
CA GLY A 254 -3.07 0.35 6.43
C GLY A 254 -3.59 0.79 7.79
N ARG A 255 -3.82 -0.16 8.71
CA ARG A 255 -4.38 0.10 10.04
C ARG A 255 -3.64 1.22 10.78
N GLN A 256 -2.32 1.11 10.94
CA GLN A 256 -1.53 2.10 11.68
C GLN A 256 -1.62 3.50 11.04
N SER A 257 -1.59 3.58 9.71
CA SER A 257 -1.69 4.85 9.00
C SER A 257 -3.09 5.47 9.14
N ALA A 258 -4.13 4.65 9.20
CA ALA A 258 -5.48 5.12 9.48
C ALA A 258 -5.65 5.58 10.93
N GLU A 259 -5.00 4.90 11.89
CA GLU A 259 -4.96 5.31 13.30
C GLU A 259 -4.21 6.63 13.49
N ASP A 260 -3.04 6.78 12.86
CA ASP A 260 -2.23 8.01 12.93
C ASP A 260 -3.00 9.20 12.33
N ALA A 261 -3.66 8.99 11.18
CA ALA A 261 -4.54 9.97 10.53
C ALA A 261 -5.77 10.30 11.39
N LEU A 262 -6.42 9.28 11.98
CA LEU A 262 -7.56 9.50 12.87
C LEU A 262 -7.17 10.35 14.08
N GLY A 263 -6.05 10.03 14.71
CA GLY A 263 -5.53 10.80 15.83
C GLY A 263 -5.32 12.26 15.44
N ALA A 264 -4.71 12.52 14.28
CA ALA A 264 -4.45 13.88 13.83
C ALA A 264 -5.75 14.66 13.52
N LEU A 265 -6.75 13.99 12.94
CA LEU A 265 -8.07 14.57 12.71
C LEU A 265 -8.83 14.88 14.02
N ILE A 266 -8.71 14.02 15.04
CA ILE A 266 -9.30 14.25 16.36
C ILE A 266 -8.58 15.40 17.09
N ASP A 267 -7.25 15.41 17.08
CA ASP A 267 -6.42 16.45 17.72
C ASP A 267 -6.77 17.84 17.16
N ARG A 268 -7.13 17.90 15.86
CA ARG A 268 -7.55 19.12 15.18
C ARG A 268 -9.05 19.41 15.28
N GLY A 269 -9.84 18.54 15.91
CA GLY A 269 -11.27 18.70 16.09
C GLY A 269 -12.11 18.54 14.83
N PHE A 270 -11.62 17.81 13.82
CA PHE A 270 -12.36 17.52 12.58
C PHE A 270 -13.23 16.27 12.67
N VAL A 271 -12.77 15.29 13.44
CA VAL A 271 -13.48 14.02 13.69
C VAL A 271 -13.69 13.88 15.19
N GLU A 272 -14.84 13.36 15.58
CA GLU A 272 -15.11 12.94 16.95
C GLU A 272 -15.34 11.43 17.02
N ARG A 273 -14.96 10.85 18.16
CA ARG A 273 -15.14 9.45 18.48
C ARG A 273 -15.99 9.33 19.73
N ASP A 274 -17.16 8.70 19.62
CA ASP A 274 -18.05 8.50 20.76
C ASP A 274 -17.54 7.38 21.70
N ALA A 275 -18.24 7.18 22.81
CA ALA A 275 -17.91 6.14 23.79
C ALA A 275 -18.01 4.70 23.24
N ALA A 276 -18.82 4.49 22.19
CA ALA A 276 -18.92 3.21 21.48
C ALA A 276 -17.80 3.02 20.43
N GLY A 277 -16.97 4.05 20.22
CA GLY A 277 -15.89 4.05 19.24
C GLY A 277 -16.32 4.40 17.82
N THR A 278 -17.56 4.88 17.65
CA THR A 278 -18.13 5.35 16.39
C THR A 278 -17.52 6.68 15.99
N LEU A 279 -17.23 6.84 14.70
CA LEU A 279 -16.66 8.07 14.16
C LEU A 279 -17.72 8.92 13.48
N SER A 280 -17.64 10.24 13.69
CA SER A 280 -18.45 11.21 12.97
C SER A 280 -17.68 12.51 12.72
N LEU A 281 -18.14 13.30 11.74
CA LEU A 281 -17.55 14.61 11.46
C LEU A 281 -18.11 15.66 12.41
N THR A 282 -17.23 16.52 12.92
CA THR A 282 -17.67 17.74 13.59
C THR A 282 -18.15 18.77 12.55
N ALA A 283 -18.77 19.86 13.00
CA ALA A 283 -19.13 20.97 12.10
C ALA A 283 -17.89 21.52 11.34
N MET A 284 -16.75 21.60 12.03
CA MET A 284 -15.48 22.03 11.42
C MET A 284 -14.95 21.00 10.43
N GLY A 285 -15.06 19.70 10.75
CA GLY A 285 -14.76 18.60 9.84
C GLY A 285 -15.58 18.64 8.54
N GLY A 286 -16.87 18.92 8.66
CA GLY A 286 -17.76 19.09 7.51
C GLY A 286 -17.36 20.29 6.63
N GLN A 287 -16.98 21.42 7.25
CA GLN A 287 -16.51 22.61 6.53
C GLN A 287 -15.21 22.35 5.77
N ILE A 288 -14.21 21.74 6.40
CA ILE A 288 -12.93 21.47 5.76
C ILE A 288 -13.08 20.42 4.63
N LEU A 289 -13.93 19.40 4.82
CA LEU A 289 -14.24 18.43 3.76
C LEU A 289 -14.91 19.10 2.57
N LYS A 290 -15.91 19.96 2.81
CA LYS A 290 -16.59 20.71 1.74
C LYS A 290 -15.61 21.61 0.98
N ALA A 291 -14.73 22.31 1.69
CA ALA A 291 -13.69 23.13 1.09
C ALA A 291 -12.72 22.30 0.24
N LEU A 292 -12.30 21.12 0.75
CA LEU A 292 -11.44 20.19 0.02
C LEU A 292 -12.10 19.71 -1.29
N MET A 293 -13.37 19.31 -1.24
CA MET A 293 -14.12 18.88 -2.42
C MET A 293 -14.26 20.01 -3.44
N GLN A 294 -14.51 21.23 -2.99
CA GLN A 294 -14.58 22.42 -3.85
C GLN A 294 -13.24 22.73 -4.52
N THR A 295 -12.14 22.72 -3.77
CA THR A 295 -10.80 22.94 -4.34
C THR A 295 -10.44 21.83 -5.34
N THR A 296 -10.71 20.58 -4.99
CA THR A 296 -10.48 19.43 -5.87
C THR A 296 -11.25 19.56 -7.18
N LYS A 297 -12.54 19.93 -7.10
CA LYS A 297 -13.37 20.18 -8.27
C LYS A 297 -12.85 21.35 -9.11
N SER A 298 -12.44 22.45 -8.49
CA SER A 298 -11.90 23.60 -9.21
C SER A 298 -10.62 23.25 -9.99
N VAL A 299 -9.76 22.41 -9.40
CA VAL A 299 -8.54 21.92 -10.06
C VAL A 299 -8.89 20.99 -11.23
N GLU A 300 -9.86 20.08 -11.04
CA GLU A 300 -10.37 19.24 -12.13
C GLU A 300 -10.95 20.08 -13.27
N ASP A 301 -11.82 21.05 -12.95
CA ASP A 301 -12.44 21.94 -13.94
C ASP A 301 -11.37 22.75 -14.71
N GLU A 302 -10.32 23.22 -14.03
CA GLU A 302 -9.20 23.93 -14.66
C GLU A 302 -8.40 23.02 -15.61
N MET A 303 -8.08 21.80 -15.20
CA MET A 303 -7.38 20.82 -16.04
C MET A 303 -8.17 20.47 -17.30
N LEU A 304 -9.47 20.28 -17.13
CA LEU A 304 -10.37 19.85 -18.20
C LEU A 304 -10.91 21.02 -19.02
N SER A 305 -10.62 22.27 -18.64
CA SER A 305 -11.15 23.49 -19.27
C SER A 305 -10.90 23.61 -20.77
N ARG A 306 -9.86 22.93 -21.28
CA ARG A 306 -9.50 22.93 -22.71
C ARG A 306 -10.19 21.84 -23.53
N ILE A 307 -10.92 20.93 -22.88
CA ILE A 307 -11.59 19.80 -23.52
C ILE A 307 -13.08 20.13 -23.67
N PRO A 308 -13.67 20.02 -24.88
CA PRO A 308 -15.09 20.25 -25.08
C PRO A 308 -15.98 19.34 -24.20
N ALA A 309 -17.08 19.88 -23.67
CA ALA A 309 -17.97 19.15 -22.76
C ALA A 309 -18.48 17.81 -23.33
N HIS A 310 -18.80 17.77 -24.62
CA HIS A 310 -19.29 16.55 -25.27
C HIS A 310 -18.23 15.44 -25.35
N GLU A 311 -16.95 15.80 -25.47
CA GLU A 311 -15.82 14.84 -25.44
C GLU A 311 -15.59 14.32 -24.01
N LEU A 312 -15.68 15.20 -23.01
CA LEU A 312 -15.61 14.80 -21.59
C LEU A 312 -16.74 13.83 -21.22
N ASP A 313 -17.97 14.12 -21.65
CA ASP A 313 -19.12 13.24 -21.42
C ASP A 313 -18.95 11.88 -22.10
N ALA A 314 -18.40 11.86 -23.32
CA ALA A 314 -18.06 10.63 -24.01
C ALA A 314 -16.98 9.83 -23.27
N ALA A 315 -15.93 10.50 -22.80
CA ALA A 315 -14.87 9.88 -22.01
C ALA A 315 -15.39 9.31 -20.69
N ARG A 316 -16.24 10.05 -19.96
CA ARG A 316 -16.87 9.57 -18.71
C ARG A 316 -17.72 8.32 -18.95
N ARG A 317 -18.52 8.27 -20.02
CA ARG A 317 -19.30 7.07 -20.40
C ARG A 317 -18.40 5.88 -20.68
N MET A 318 -17.40 6.05 -21.55
CA MET A 318 -16.44 5.00 -21.90
C MET A 318 -15.71 4.47 -20.66
N LEU A 319 -15.21 5.34 -19.78
CA LEU A 319 -14.53 4.92 -18.56
C LEU A 319 -15.48 4.18 -17.60
N THR A 320 -16.74 4.60 -17.52
CA THR A 320 -17.77 3.92 -16.69
C THR A 320 -18.04 2.51 -17.23
N GLU A 321 -18.15 2.36 -18.55
CA GLU A 321 -18.32 1.05 -19.19
C GLU A 321 -17.11 0.14 -18.96
N LEU A 322 -15.89 0.67 -19.07
CA LEU A 322 -14.65 -0.08 -18.82
C LEU A 322 -14.52 -0.53 -17.37
N VAL A 323 -14.95 0.30 -16.40
CA VAL A 323 -14.95 -0.05 -14.97
C VAL A 323 -16.05 -1.05 -14.63
N ALA A 324 -17.19 -1.01 -15.32
CA ALA A 324 -18.31 -1.92 -15.11
C ALA A 324 -18.15 -3.28 -15.80
N GLY A 325 -17.25 -3.39 -16.78
CA GLY A 325 -16.98 -4.64 -17.48
C GLY A 325 -16.22 -5.63 -16.61
N ASP A 326 -16.86 -6.75 -16.25
CA ASP A 326 -16.17 -7.93 -15.71
C ASP A 326 -15.05 -8.36 -16.68
N GLY A 327 -13.81 -8.35 -16.20
CA GLY A 327 -12.62 -8.57 -17.03
C GLY A 327 -12.70 -9.86 -17.84
N LEU A 328 -12.60 -9.74 -19.17
CA LEU A 328 -12.32 -10.81 -20.15
C LEU A 328 -12.82 -12.22 -19.77
N GLY A 329 -14.08 -12.30 -19.33
CA GLY A 329 -14.82 -13.55 -19.17
C GLY A 329 -15.34 -14.02 -20.53
N GLY A 330 -14.44 -14.51 -21.38
CA GLY A 330 -14.80 -15.24 -22.59
C GLY A 330 -14.27 -14.64 -23.90
N LYS A 331 -13.65 -15.53 -24.68
CA LYS A 331 -13.13 -15.36 -26.05
C LYS A 331 -11.73 -14.77 -26.18
N LEU A 332 -10.75 -15.56 -25.76
CA LEU A 332 -9.57 -15.79 -26.58
C LEU A 332 -9.64 -17.24 -27.06
N SER A 333 -10.19 -17.43 -28.26
CA SER A 333 -10.10 -18.66 -29.05
C SER A 333 -9.01 -18.50 -30.09
#